data_AF-A0A8S1JBN3-F1
#
_entry.id   AF-A0A8S1JBN3-F1
#
_cell.length_a   1.000
_cell.length_b   1.000
_cell.length_c   1.000
_cell.angle_alpha   90.00
_cell.angle_beta   90.00
_cell.angle_gamma   90.00
#
_symmetry.space_group_name_H-M   'P 1'
#
loop_
_entity.id
_entity.type
_entity.pdbx_description
1 polymer ?
#
loop_
_entity_poly.entity_id
_entity_poly.type
_entity_poly.pdbx_seq_one_letter_code
_entity_poly.pdbx_strand_id
1 'polypeptide(L)'
;MEPPHFGSYRVMASMYQGMGNHMKAIDYLTHALGKDQNEQKLECFYLRAACHHALGFHKKAVQDYLRCIEYEKTVSREDPVERHQLLVVSFFQKEMALYTRHRLDIPVDTFCPDIELNPIFKELWCKKLGPSQELIGSYAMQPTAIEDPSPMPPRQTAKELSPLLSAADLVGSLLQNDYQGFLPNKRQQRAAGCAALELAQAVQDVLAAKREGKIHTVDSMGASGGMGKAGRKEFSWREAMDIIVKWRQLSEPNDQVVWVDLLTPSEFEAGFGSHTPMFSGQTKCVRYYMNFSRALQKHKEVLLKDGKAYNASNDALPVDKPEQQEAIRKAKTASDMYKVIKEDSWVVVPIASMVDVGKMIEGTRLTLVKVPNQPDAYEFSIRTPVRPPRWKEFEAELKKAWDEIIDAMMGGDPQIVAKRILVYTYYWYNFMPLARGTAAAGYTFMLALFWAAGMPVRMSIPTNYQVDWEAILEQHPDIFVAELSQWFVPKEGRPEEYKESSRKGSKEVAKEIVAPGAVPKVGCVLNTMRRRLEALNGPEIARI
;
A
#
# COMPACT_ATOMS: atom_id res chain seq x y z
N MET A 1 -20.06 34.56 15.78
CA MET A 1 -19.60 33.16 15.76
C MET A 1 -18.50 33.03 16.78
N GLU A 2 -18.66 32.14 17.77
CA GLU A 2 -17.58 31.84 18.72
C GLU A 2 -16.34 31.32 17.98
N PRO A 3 -15.12 31.60 18.46
CA PRO A 3 -13.91 31.09 17.84
C PRO A 3 -13.92 29.55 17.84
N PRO A 4 -13.53 28.88 16.73
CA PRO A 4 -13.58 27.42 16.64
C PRO A 4 -12.86 26.75 17.82
N HIS A 5 -13.50 25.78 18.44
CA HIS A 5 -12.92 24.97 19.52
C HIS A 5 -11.64 24.25 19.03
N PHE A 6 -10.68 23.99 19.93
CA PHE A 6 -9.40 23.33 19.60
C PHE A 6 -9.59 22.05 18.76
N GLY A 7 -10.55 21.21 19.17
CA GLY A 7 -10.88 19.96 18.48
C GLY A 7 -11.34 20.16 17.03
N SER A 8 -12.03 21.26 16.71
CA SER A 8 -12.47 21.56 15.34
C SER A 8 -11.28 21.80 14.42
N TYR A 9 -10.25 22.52 14.88
CA TYR A 9 -9.04 22.72 14.09
C TYR A 9 -8.28 21.42 13.84
N ARG A 10 -8.20 20.54 14.84
CA ARG A 10 -7.57 19.22 14.69
C ARG A 10 -8.29 18.36 13.64
N VAL A 11 -9.62 18.30 13.69
CA VAL A 11 -10.42 17.55 12.71
C VAL A 11 -10.21 18.11 11.29
N MET A 12 -10.28 19.43 11.12
CA MET A 12 -10.02 20.07 9.83
C MET A 12 -8.61 19.77 9.32
N ALA A 13 -7.61 19.81 10.20
CA ALA A 13 -6.24 19.46 9.84
C ALA A 13 -6.10 17.99 9.41
N SER A 14 -6.74 17.05 10.13
CA SER A 14 -6.75 15.63 9.74
C SER A 14 -7.43 15.42 8.38
N MET A 15 -8.51 16.14 8.08
CA MET A 15 -9.15 16.09 6.77
C MET A 15 -8.21 16.60 5.67
N TYR A 16 -7.59 17.77 5.85
CA TYR A 16 -6.67 18.31 4.84
C TYR A 16 -5.41 17.45 4.67
N GLN A 17 -4.85 16.88 5.75
CA GLN A 17 -3.75 15.92 5.66
C GLN A 17 -4.18 14.66 4.91
N GLY A 18 -5.36 14.10 5.21
CA GLY A 18 -5.91 12.95 4.49
C GLY A 18 -6.15 13.20 3.00
N MET A 19 -6.43 14.45 2.62
CA MET A 19 -6.54 14.89 1.22
C MET A 19 -5.19 15.22 0.54
N GLY A 20 -4.07 15.09 1.27
CA GLY A 20 -2.73 15.45 0.80
C GLY A 20 -2.46 16.96 0.77
N ASN A 21 -3.33 17.79 1.34
CA ASN A 21 -3.12 19.24 1.48
C ASN A 21 -2.43 19.56 2.81
N HIS A 22 -1.15 19.23 2.89
CA HIS A 22 -0.36 19.36 4.11
C HIS A 22 -0.16 20.82 4.55
N MET A 23 -0.07 21.78 3.63
CA MET A 23 0.08 23.20 3.99
C MET A 23 -1.13 23.72 4.75
N LYS A 24 -2.33 23.46 4.22
CA LYS A 24 -3.57 23.88 4.88
C LYS A 24 -3.77 23.17 6.22
N ALA A 25 -3.35 21.91 6.33
CA ALA A 25 -3.32 21.20 7.61
C ALA A 25 -2.38 21.89 8.63
N ILE A 26 -1.17 22.30 8.21
CA ILE A 26 -0.22 23.05 9.05
C ILE A 26 -0.81 24.37 9.54
N ASP A 27 -1.54 25.09 8.69
CA ASP A 27 -2.19 26.35 9.08
C ASP A 27 -3.14 26.11 10.26
N TYR A 28 -4.07 25.15 10.13
CA TYR A 28 -5.01 24.81 11.21
C TYR A 28 -4.31 24.32 12.48
N LEU A 29 -3.27 23.52 12.34
CA LEU A 29 -2.51 23.00 13.49
C LEU A 29 -1.73 24.09 14.21
N THR A 30 -1.18 25.04 13.47
CA THR A 30 -0.46 26.18 14.05
C THR A 30 -1.41 27.07 14.84
N HIS A 31 -2.62 27.32 14.31
CA HIS A 31 -3.66 28.03 15.07
C HIS A 31 -4.10 27.25 16.31
N ALA A 32 -4.26 25.92 16.22
CA ALA A 32 -4.63 25.08 17.36
C ALA A 32 -3.57 25.13 18.48
N LEU A 33 -2.29 24.97 18.12
CA LEU A 33 -1.17 24.94 19.06
C LEU A 33 -0.90 26.28 19.73
N GLY A 34 -1.34 27.39 19.13
CA GLY A 34 -1.29 28.73 19.73
C GLY A 34 -2.33 29.00 20.82
N LYS A 35 -3.28 28.09 21.06
CA LYS A 35 -4.26 28.19 22.16
C LYS A 35 -3.71 27.55 23.45
N ASP A 36 -4.26 27.96 24.60
CA ASP A 36 -3.84 27.48 25.94
C ASP A 36 -4.03 25.96 26.15
N GLN A 37 -3.48 25.45 27.27
CA GLN A 37 -3.28 24.03 27.55
C GLN A 37 -4.48 23.15 27.18
N ASN A 38 -4.24 22.23 26.24
CA ASN A 38 -5.19 21.22 25.82
C ASN A 38 -4.46 19.88 25.77
N GLU A 39 -5.08 18.83 26.29
CA GLU A 39 -4.55 17.47 26.32
C GLU A 39 -4.24 16.93 24.91
N GLN A 40 -4.92 17.46 23.87
CA GLN A 40 -4.76 17.09 22.46
C GLN A 40 -3.58 17.79 21.77
N LYS A 41 -2.76 18.59 22.47
CA LYS A 41 -1.56 19.23 21.88
C LYS A 41 -0.57 18.20 21.31
N LEU A 42 -0.42 17.04 21.94
CA LEU A 42 0.44 15.96 21.47
C LEU A 42 0.05 15.51 20.05
N GLU A 43 -1.24 15.27 19.81
CA GLU A 43 -1.77 14.87 18.51
C GLU A 43 -1.55 15.95 17.44
N CYS A 44 -1.72 17.22 17.82
CA CYS A 44 -1.48 18.34 16.92
C CYS A 44 -0.01 18.50 16.55
N PHE A 45 0.92 18.35 17.51
CA PHE A 45 2.35 18.34 17.21
C PHE A 45 2.70 17.19 16.27
N TYR A 46 2.19 15.98 16.54
CA TYR A 46 2.47 14.81 15.71
C TYR A 46 1.96 15.00 14.28
N LEU A 47 0.70 15.45 14.12
CA LEU A 47 0.10 15.67 12.81
C LEU A 47 0.81 16.80 12.05
N ARG A 48 1.29 17.83 12.74
CA ARG A 48 2.02 18.94 12.11
C ARG A 48 3.42 18.51 11.70
N ALA A 49 4.10 17.73 12.53
CA ALA A 49 5.39 17.12 12.23
C ALA A 49 5.31 16.27 10.95
N ALA A 50 4.27 15.44 10.85
CA ALA A 50 3.98 14.65 9.67
C ALA A 50 3.75 15.48 8.40
N CYS A 51 2.96 16.56 8.51
CA CYS A 51 2.74 17.46 7.38
C CYS A 51 4.04 18.17 6.97
N HIS A 52 4.86 18.61 7.93
CA HIS A 52 6.18 19.16 7.66
C HIS A 52 7.09 18.13 6.96
N HIS A 53 7.08 16.88 7.41
CA HIS A 53 7.86 15.79 6.81
C HIS A 53 7.43 15.54 5.35
N ALA A 54 6.13 15.41 5.09
CA ALA A 54 5.59 15.24 3.74
C ALA A 54 5.96 16.39 2.77
N LEU A 55 6.05 17.61 3.29
CA LEU A 55 6.47 18.80 2.54
C LEU A 55 8.00 18.93 2.39
N GLY A 56 8.79 18.09 3.05
CA GLY A 56 10.25 18.18 3.07
C GLY A 56 10.83 19.21 4.04
N PHE A 57 10.01 19.82 4.90
CA PHE A 57 10.45 20.74 5.95
C PHE A 57 11.03 19.99 7.16
N HIS A 58 12.07 19.17 6.92
CA HIS A 58 12.63 18.21 7.87
C HIS A 58 13.06 18.86 9.20
N LYS A 59 13.65 20.07 9.19
CA LYS A 59 14.00 20.81 10.42
C LYS A 59 12.78 21.03 11.31
N LYS A 60 11.67 21.49 10.74
CA LYS A 60 10.42 21.73 11.47
C LYS A 60 9.73 20.43 11.88
N ALA A 61 9.80 19.39 11.04
CA ALA A 61 9.27 18.07 11.36
C ALA A 61 9.97 17.48 12.59
N VAL A 62 11.31 17.47 12.60
CA VAL A 62 12.12 16.97 13.73
C VAL A 62 11.82 17.76 15.01
N GLN A 63 11.70 19.09 14.94
CA GLN A 63 11.33 19.92 16.09
C GLN A 63 9.98 19.52 16.69
N ASP A 64 8.95 19.32 15.86
CA ASP A 64 7.63 18.94 16.37
C ASP A 64 7.60 17.47 16.86
N TYR A 65 8.33 16.53 16.24
CA TYR A 65 8.46 15.17 16.77
C TYR A 65 9.19 15.12 18.11
N LEU A 66 10.23 15.94 18.29
CA LEU A 66 10.92 16.07 19.58
C LEU A 66 9.99 16.62 20.66
N ARG A 67 9.17 17.63 20.33
CA ARG A 67 8.11 18.09 21.24
C ARG A 67 7.15 16.97 21.60
N CYS A 68 6.73 16.12 20.66
CA CYS A 68 5.91 14.95 20.99
C CYS A 68 6.60 14.04 22.01
N ILE A 69 7.90 13.72 21.81
CA ILE A 69 8.66 12.87 22.73
C ILE A 69 8.75 13.50 24.13
N GLU A 70 8.91 14.83 24.23
CA GLU A 70 8.93 15.54 25.53
C GLU A 70 7.64 15.35 26.36
N TYR A 71 6.50 15.05 25.73
CA TYR A 71 5.26 14.74 26.43
C TYR A 71 5.30 13.41 27.19
N GLU A 72 6.32 12.55 27.00
CA GLU A 72 6.47 11.30 27.77
C GLU A 72 6.37 11.53 29.28
N LYS A 73 6.94 12.63 29.78
CA LYS A 73 6.89 13.01 31.21
C LYS A 73 5.48 13.32 31.73
N THR A 74 4.53 13.52 30.82
CA THR A 74 3.14 13.86 31.12
C THR A 74 2.19 12.69 30.93
N VAL A 75 2.65 11.58 30.36
CA VAL A 75 1.82 10.41 30.07
C VAL A 75 1.85 9.44 31.25
N SER A 76 0.68 9.03 31.71
CA SER A 76 0.50 8.05 32.78
C SER A 76 0.12 6.69 32.22
N ARG A 77 0.25 5.62 33.00
CA ARG A 77 -0.18 4.26 32.60
C ARG A 77 -1.69 4.15 32.34
N GLU A 78 -2.47 5.10 32.84
CA GLU A 78 -3.93 5.15 32.68
C GLU A 78 -4.34 5.87 31.39
N ASP A 79 -3.41 6.55 30.72
CA ASP A 79 -3.70 7.21 29.44
C ASP A 79 -4.06 6.20 28.35
N PRO A 80 -4.92 6.60 27.39
CA PRO A 80 -5.26 5.77 26.24
C PRO A 80 -4.01 5.25 25.51
N VAL A 81 -4.10 4.02 25.00
CA VAL A 81 -3.01 3.36 24.27
C VAL A 81 -2.56 4.20 23.07
N GLU A 82 -3.48 4.90 22.41
CA GLU A 82 -3.21 5.78 21.28
C GLU A 82 -2.26 6.92 21.65
N ARG A 83 -2.38 7.46 22.87
CA ARG A 83 -1.51 8.54 23.36
C ARG A 83 -0.07 8.06 23.50
N HIS A 84 0.12 6.87 24.07
CA HIS A 84 1.43 6.22 24.16
C HIS A 84 2.00 5.90 22.78
N GLN A 85 1.16 5.39 21.86
CA GLN A 85 1.58 5.08 20.50
C GLN A 85 2.10 6.32 19.78
N LEU A 86 1.50 7.50 19.97
CA LEU A 86 1.98 8.75 19.35
C LEU A 86 3.40 9.12 19.77
N LEU A 87 3.76 8.93 21.05
CA LEU A 87 5.13 9.14 21.53
C LEU A 87 6.10 8.19 20.81
N VAL A 88 5.74 6.91 20.79
CA VAL A 88 6.53 5.84 20.19
C VAL A 88 6.74 6.09 18.70
N VAL A 89 5.68 6.35 17.94
CA VAL A 89 5.81 6.58 16.50
C VAL A 89 6.55 7.89 16.20
N SER A 90 6.53 8.88 17.09
CA SER A 90 7.30 10.13 16.91
C SER A 90 8.80 9.88 16.88
N PHE A 91 9.31 8.90 17.65
CA PHE A 91 10.72 8.48 17.58
C PHE A 91 11.07 7.97 16.18
N PHE A 92 10.32 6.97 15.67
CA PHE A 92 10.59 6.39 14.36
C PHE A 92 10.42 7.41 13.24
N GLN A 93 9.39 8.26 13.30
CA GLN A 93 9.15 9.27 12.28
C GLN A 93 10.22 10.37 12.27
N LYS A 94 10.76 10.76 13.44
CA LYS A 94 11.91 11.66 13.52
C LYS A 94 13.13 11.05 12.81
N GLU A 95 13.40 9.78 13.06
CA GLU A 95 14.50 9.06 12.42
C GLU A 95 14.29 8.96 10.90
N MET A 96 13.07 8.66 10.43
CA MET A 96 12.75 8.64 9.00
C MET A 96 12.89 10.02 8.33
N ALA A 97 12.50 11.09 9.04
CA ALA A 97 12.68 12.46 8.56
C ALA A 97 14.17 12.81 8.41
N LEU A 98 15.02 12.41 9.37
CA LEU A 98 16.46 12.60 9.28
C LEU A 98 17.09 11.72 8.18
N TYR A 99 16.67 10.44 8.07
CA TYR A 99 17.13 9.51 7.03
C TYR A 99 16.89 10.10 5.63
N THR A 100 15.66 10.59 5.39
CA THR A 100 15.28 11.25 4.13
C THR A 100 16.07 12.53 3.92
N ARG A 101 16.25 13.33 4.98
CA ARG A 101 16.98 14.60 4.93
C ARG A 101 18.43 14.41 4.46
N HIS A 102 19.12 13.42 5.00
CA HIS A 102 20.52 13.13 4.67
C HIS A 102 20.73 12.54 3.27
N ARG A 103 19.63 12.19 2.58
CA ARG A 103 19.63 11.61 1.23
C ARG A 103 18.89 12.48 0.21
N LEU A 104 18.57 13.73 0.54
CA LEU A 104 17.81 14.63 -0.33
C LEU A 104 18.43 14.79 -1.72
N ASP A 105 19.75 14.90 -1.78
CA ASP A 105 20.50 15.18 -3.01
C ASP A 105 21.26 13.96 -3.55
N ILE A 106 21.07 12.80 -2.91
CA ILE A 106 21.63 11.53 -3.36
C ILE A 106 20.68 10.92 -4.41
N PRO A 107 21.21 10.33 -5.49
CA PRO A 107 20.39 9.59 -6.45
C PRO A 107 19.55 8.49 -5.79
N VAL A 108 18.27 8.40 -6.16
CA VAL A 108 17.26 7.53 -5.52
C VAL A 108 17.41 6.05 -5.84
N ASP A 109 18.20 5.74 -6.86
CA ASP A 109 18.62 4.40 -7.25
C ASP A 109 19.79 3.87 -6.40
N THR A 110 20.55 4.75 -5.73
CA THR A 110 21.74 4.36 -4.94
C THR A 110 21.45 4.05 -3.48
N PHE A 111 20.20 4.08 -3.02
CA PHE A 111 19.82 3.68 -1.66
C PHE A 111 18.44 3.03 -1.59
N CYS A 112 18.18 2.33 -0.49
CA CYS A 112 16.87 1.74 -0.20
C CYS A 112 16.62 1.68 1.32
N PRO A 113 15.54 2.33 1.82
CA PRO A 113 15.23 2.31 3.25
C PRO A 113 14.92 0.89 3.76
N ASP A 114 14.34 0.01 2.93
CA ASP A 114 14.08 -1.37 3.33
C ASP A 114 15.37 -2.18 3.56
N ILE A 115 16.49 -1.81 2.95
CA ILE A 115 17.78 -2.48 3.16
C ILE A 115 18.60 -1.81 4.26
N GLU A 116 18.63 -0.47 4.26
CA GLU A 116 19.52 0.29 5.15
C GLU A 116 18.98 0.43 6.58
N LEU A 117 17.67 0.39 6.77
CA LEU A 117 17.08 0.47 8.12
C LEU A 117 17.18 -0.87 8.83
N ASN A 118 17.51 -0.82 10.12
CA ASN A 118 17.59 -1.99 10.98
C ASN A 118 16.26 -2.78 10.95
N PRO A 119 16.26 -4.12 10.76
CA PRO A 119 15.04 -4.93 10.74
C PRO A 119 14.15 -4.76 11.98
N ILE A 120 14.75 -4.64 13.17
CA ILE A 120 14.05 -4.40 14.44
C ILE A 120 13.40 -3.02 14.43
N PHE A 121 14.06 -2.01 13.86
CA PHE A 121 13.49 -0.67 13.70
C PHE A 121 12.19 -0.75 12.88
N LYS A 122 12.24 -1.41 11.71
CA LYS A 122 11.08 -1.55 10.82
C LYS A 122 9.95 -2.33 11.50
N GLU A 123 10.28 -3.41 12.20
CA GLU A 123 9.29 -4.22 12.93
C GLU A 123 8.57 -3.40 14.00
N LEU A 124 9.32 -2.77 14.91
CA LEU A 124 8.75 -2.00 16.02
C LEU A 124 7.97 -0.79 15.48
N TRP A 125 8.44 -0.15 14.40
CA TRP A 125 7.71 0.91 13.72
C TRP A 125 6.37 0.42 13.16
N CYS A 126 6.35 -0.73 12.48
CA CYS A 126 5.13 -1.36 11.94
C CYS A 126 4.13 -1.74 13.02
N LYS A 127 4.61 -2.28 14.15
CA LYS A 127 3.79 -2.68 15.29
C LYS A 127 3.44 -1.52 16.22
N LYS A 128 4.03 -0.34 16.02
CA LYS A 128 3.95 0.84 16.91
C LYS A 128 4.37 0.51 18.35
N LEU A 129 5.42 -0.31 18.48
CA LEU A 129 6.02 -0.69 19.76
C LEU A 129 7.23 0.19 20.07
N GLY A 130 7.44 0.51 21.34
CA GLY A 130 8.58 1.33 21.78
C GLY A 130 9.93 0.70 21.45
N PRO A 131 11.02 1.50 21.38
CA PRO A 131 12.37 0.98 21.20
C PRO A 131 12.71 -0.12 22.23
N SER A 132 12.99 -1.33 21.75
CA SER A 132 13.43 -2.44 22.61
C SER A 132 14.90 -2.26 23.03
N GLN A 133 15.34 -2.98 24.07
CA GLN A 133 16.76 -3.00 24.46
C GLN A 133 17.67 -3.45 23.32
N GLU A 134 17.21 -4.42 22.52
CA GLU A 134 17.92 -4.90 21.34
C GLU A 134 18.05 -3.82 20.26
N LEU A 135 17.00 -3.03 20.03
CA LEU A 135 17.08 -1.90 19.11
C LEU A 135 18.08 -0.86 19.63
N ILE A 136 17.99 -0.49 20.91
CA ILE A 136 18.89 0.50 21.53
C ILE A 136 20.36 0.09 21.38
N GLY A 137 20.66 -1.20 21.52
CA GLY A 137 22.02 -1.74 21.38
C GLY A 137 22.52 -1.87 19.93
N SER A 138 21.65 -1.87 18.92
CA SER A 138 22.01 -2.19 17.53
C SER A 138 21.70 -1.10 16.51
N TYR A 139 20.90 -0.09 16.85
CA TYR A 139 20.50 0.98 15.94
C TYR A 139 21.32 2.25 16.17
N ALA A 140 22.09 2.63 15.15
CA ALA A 140 22.73 3.94 15.09
C ALA A 140 21.69 5.01 14.71
N MET A 141 21.41 5.94 15.63
CA MET A 141 20.52 7.06 15.37
C MET A 141 21.03 7.94 14.23
N GLN A 142 20.12 8.47 13.43
CA GLN A 142 20.46 9.40 12.35
C GLN A 142 21.10 10.67 12.93
N PRO A 143 22.09 11.28 12.22
CA PRO A 143 22.67 12.53 12.64
C PRO A 143 21.62 13.63 12.80
N THR A 144 21.66 14.38 13.89
CA THR A 144 20.68 15.44 14.19
C THR A 144 20.99 16.77 13.50
N ALA A 145 22.25 16.99 13.10
CA ALA A 145 22.66 18.17 12.36
C ALA A 145 21.97 18.19 11.00
N ILE A 146 21.35 19.32 10.64
CA ILE A 146 20.71 19.49 9.32
C ILE A 146 21.37 20.67 8.61
N GLU A 147 22.24 20.34 7.67
CA GLU A 147 23.00 21.31 6.86
C GLU A 147 22.43 21.37 5.44
N ASP A 148 22.32 22.60 4.92
CA ASP A 148 21.90 22.84 3.54
C ASP A 148 23.15 22.98 2.65
N PRO A 149 23.19 22.33 1.47
CA PRO A 149 24.30 22.49 0.54
C PRO A 149 24.40 23.94 0.08
N SER A 150 25.62 24.46 -0.01
CA SER A 150 25.91 25.79 -0.54
C SER A 150 26.86 25.66 -1.74
N PRO A 151 26.42 26.00 -2.98
CA PRO A 151 25.09 26.49 -3.35
C PRO A 151 24.02 25.38 -3.38
N MET A 152 22.76 25.77 -3.25
CA MET A 152 21.63 24.83 -3.33
C MET A 152 21.45 24.25 -4.75
N PRO A 153 21.24 22.92 -4.90
CA PRO A 153 21.06 22.26 -6.21
C PRO A 153 19.88 22.80 -7.02
N PRO A 154 20.04 23.12 -8.31
CA PRO A 154 19.02 23.82 -9.09
C PRO A 154 17.67 23.08 -9.12
N ARG A 155 16.59 23.85 -8.99
CA ARG A 155 15.21 23.36 -9.13
C ARG A 155 14.92 23.01 -10.58
N GLN A 156 14.13 21.97 -10.83
CA GLN A 156 13.71 21.66 -12.19
C GLN A 156 12.88 22.79 -12.79
N THR A 157 13.04 23.01 -14.08
CA THR A 157 12.25 24.00 -14.81
C THR A 157 10.83 23.50 -15.02
N ALA A 158 9.88 24.42 -15.18
CA ALA A 158 8.51 24.08 -15.55
C ALA A 158 8.46 23.29 -16.88
N LYS A 159 9.37 23.59 -17.82
CA LYS A 159 9.47 22.88 -19.10
C LYS A 159 9.81 21.40 -18.94
N GLU A 160 10.65 21.05 -17.97
CA GLU A 160 11.00 19.66 -17.66
C GLU A 160 9.89 18.95 -16.87
N LEU A 161 9.27 19.66 -15.92
CA LEU A 161 8.38 19.05 -14.93
C LEU A 161 6.91 18.96 -15.39
N SER A 162 6.40 19.98 -16.08
CA SER A 162 4.97 20.06 -16.43
C SER A 162 4.47 18.91 -17.31
N PRO A 163 5.18 18.45 -18.35
CA PRO A 163 4.73 17.30 -19.15
C PRO A 163 4.61 16.03 -18.32
N LEU A 164 5.61 15.78 -17.46
CA LEU A 164 5.67 14.62 -16.58
C LEU A 164 4.52 14.64 -15.56
N LEU A 165 4.36 15.74 -14.83
CA LEU A 165 3.31 15.85 -13.81
C LEU A 165 1.90 15.85 -14.42
N SER A 166 1.71 16.43 -15.61
CA SER A 166 0.40 16.41 -16.27
C SER A 166 0.00 14.99 -16.64
N ALA A 167 0.93 14.20 -17.19
CA ALA A 167 0.68 12.80 -17.52
C ALA A 167 0.48 11.95 -16.26
N ALA A 168 1.34 12.14 -15.25
CA ALA A 168 1.25 11.46 -13.96
C ALA A 168 -0.07 11.75 -13.24
N ASP A 169 -0.51 13.01 -13.14
CA ASP A 169 -1.75 13.38 -12.45
C ASP A 169 -2.99 12.75 -13.11
N LEU A 170 -3.01 12.64 -14.45
CA LEU A 170 -4.11 11.99 -15.18
C LEU A 170 -4.21 10.51 -14.80
N VAL A 171 -3.11 9.76 -14.95
CA VAL A 171 -3.08 8.32 -14.65
C VAL A 171 -3.26 8.06 -13.16
N GLY A 172 -2.57 8.83 -12.32
CA GLY A 172 -2.59 8.71 -10.87
C GLY A 172 -3.95 8.97 -10.24
N SER A 173 -4.76 9.85 -10.84
CA SER A 173 -6.13 10.11 -10.37
C SER A 173 -7.04 8.88 -10.41
N LEU A 174 -6.74 7.90 -11.28
CA LEU A 174 -7.51 6.65 -11.43
C LEU A 174 -7.36 5.72 -10.23
N LEU A 175 -6.38 5.94 -9.34
CA LEU A 175 -6.20 5.20 -8.09
C LEU A 175 -7.36 5.45 -7.10
N GLN A 176 -8.14 6.52 -7.28
CA GLN A 176 -9.18 6.91 -6.33
C GLN A 176 -10.29 5.86 -6.25
N ASN A 177 -10.47 5.30 -5.04
CA ASN A 177 -11.68 4.55 -4.72
C ASN A 177 -12.85 5.53 -4.49
N ASP A 178 -13.92 5.38 -5.25
CA ASP A 178 -15.16 6.14 -5.05
C ASP A 178 -16.07 5.41 -4.05
N TYR A 179 -15.65 5.45 -2.77
CA TYR A 179 -16.36 4.81 -1.66
C TYR A 179 -16.10 5.53 -0.34
N GLN A 180 -17.00 5.33 0.63
CA GLN A 180 -16.85 5.91 1.97
C GLN A 180 -15.54 5.49 2.64
N GLY A 181 -14.95 6.41 3.38
CA GLY A 181 -13.67 6.21 4.06
C GLY A 181 -12.42 6.40 3.19
N PHE A 182 -12.58 6.68 1.89
CA PHE A 182 -11.49 7.02 0.96
C PHE A 182 -11.55 8.49 0.56
N LEU A 183 -10.80 9.34 1.28
CA LEU A 183 -10.66 10.74 0.90
C LEU A 183 -9.75 10.88 -0.34
N PRO A 184 -10.07 11.78 -1.28
CA PRO A 184 -9.20 12.03 -2.42
C PRO A 184 -7.88 12.67 -1.97
N ASN A 185 -6.79 11.92 -2.15
CA ASN A 185 -5.45 12.36 -1.78
C ASN A 185 -4.63 12.68 -3.04
N LYS A 186 -4.57 13.97 -3.40
CA LYS A 186 -3.89 14.41 -4.63
C LYS A 186 -2.40 14.09 -4.63
N ARG A 187 -1.75 14.14 -3.47
CA ARG A 187 -0.31 13.84 -3.33
C ARG A 187 -0.03 12.35 -3.58
N GLN A 188 -0.85 11.46 -3.02
CA GLN A 188 -0.75 10.02 -3.27
C GLN A 188 -1.11 9.65 -4.71
N GLN A 189 -2.15 10.28 -5.28
CA GLN A 189 -2.51 10.10 -6.69
C GLN A 189 -1.34 10.52 -7.60
N ARG A 190 -0.75 11.70 -7.39
CA ARG A 190 0.44 12.14 -8.14
C ARG A 190 1.61 11.17 -7.98
N ALA A 191 1.89 10.70 -6.78
CA ALA A 191 2.95 9.72 -6.53
C ALA A 191 2.72 8.41 -7.30
N ALA A 192 1.48 7.90 -7.31
CA ALA A 192 1.10 6.73 -8.09
C ALA A 192 1.24 6.97 -9.59
N GLY A 193 0.87 8.16 -10.08
CA GLY A 193 1.09 8.57 -11.47
C GLY A 193 2.56 8.60 -11.87
N CYS A 194 3.42 9.19 -11.04
CA CYS A 194 4.87 9.21 -11.27
C CYS A 194 5.46 7.80 -11.25
N ALA A 195 5.01 6.96 -10.31
CA ALA A 195 5.41 5.56 -10.23
C ALA A 195 4.99 4.78 -11.48
N ALA A 196 3.75 4.97 -11.93
CA ALA A 196 3.23 4.31 -13.12
C ALA A 196 4.00 4.72 -14.38
N LEU A 197 4.32 6.02 -14.50
CA LEU A 197 5.12 6.52 -15.60
C LEU A 197 6.56 5.98 -15.58
N GLU A 198 7.22 6.01 -14.42
CA GLU A 198 8.60 5.51 -14.27
C GLU A 198 8.68 4.01 -14.57
N LEU A 199 7.73 3.21 -14.05
CA LEU A 199 7.67 1.79 -14.35
C LEU A 199 7.34 1.54 -15.83
N ALA A 200 6.43 2.31 -16.43
CA ALA A 200 6.11 2.15 -17.84
C ALA A 200 7.33 2.43 -18.75
N GLN A 201 8.12 3.46 -18.41
CA GLN A 201 9.39 3.77 -19.09
C GLN A 201 10.42 2.64 -18.89
N ALA A 202 10.55 2.10 -17.68
CA ALA A 202 11.45 0.98 -17.40
C ALA A 202 11.06 -0.29 -18.17
N VAL A 203 9.78 -0.62 -18.25
CA VAL A 203 9.27 -1.75 -19.04
C VAL A 203 9.56 -1.56 -20.54
N GLN A 204 9.42 -0.34 -21.06
CA GLN A 204 9.81 -0.04 -22.44
C GLN A 204 11.31 -0.25 -22.69
N ASP A 205 12.17 0.09 -21.73
CA ASP A 205 13.61 -0.19 -21.80
C ASP A 205 13.89 -1.72 -21.76
N VAL A 206 13.13 -2.48 -20.96
CA VAL A 206 13.21 -3.96 -20.94
C VAL A 206 12.83 -4.56 -22.29
N LEU A 207 11.71 -4.12 -22.87
CA LEU A 207 11.24 -4.59 -24.18
C LEU A 207 12.23 -4.22 -25.30
N ALA A 208 12.80 -3.01 -25.26
CA ALA A 208 13.81 -2.58 -26.22
C ALA A 208 15.07 -3.46 -26.13
N ALA A 209 15.58 -3.72 -24.93
CA ALA A 209 16.72 -4.61 -24.74
C ALA A 209 16.43 -6.04 -25.23
N LYS A 210 15.25 -6.58 -24.92
CA LYS A 210 14.85 -7.93 -25.35
C LYS A 210 14.72 -8.05 -26.87
N ARG A 211 14.24 -7.02 -27.57
CA ARG A 211 14.22 -6.95 -29.04
C ARG A 211 15.61 -6.98 -29.65
N GLU A 212 16.61 -6.44 -28.95
CA GLU A 212 18.02 -6.49 -29.34
C GLU A 212 18.72 -7.80 -28.92
N GLY A 213 17.99 -8.77 -28.33
CA GLY A 213 18.58 -10.00 -27.79
C GLY A 213 19.43 -9.79 -26.54
N LYS A 214 19.23 -8.69 -25.82
CA LYS A 214 19.96 -8.33 -24.59
C LYS A 214 19.09 -8.51 -23.35
N ILE A 215 19.74 -8.77 -22.22
CA ILE A 215 19.10 -8.73 -20.90
C ILE A 215 19.18 -7.31 -20.36
N HIS A 216 18.03 -6.74 -19.99
CA HIS A 216 18.01 -5.44 -19.32
C HIS A 216 18.41 -5.61 -17.86
N THR A 217 19.47 -4.91 -17.44
CA THR A 217 19.99 -4.98 -16.09
C THR A 217 19.96 -3.62 -15.42
N VAL A 218 19.67 -3.58 -14.14
CA VAL A 218 19.70 -2.37 -13.31
C VAL A 218 20.65 -2.53 -12.12
N ASP A 219 21.25 -1.42 -11.71
CA ASP A 219 21.99 -1.34 -10.46
C ASP A 219 20.97 -1.22 -9.32
N SER A 220 20.68 -2.35 -8.69
CA SER A 220 19.64 -2.41 -7.68
C SER A 220 20.26 -2.39 -6.29
N MET A 221 20.02 -1.29 -5.59
CA MET A 221 20.02 -1.23 -4.13
C MET A 221 18.68 -1.69 -3.53
N GLY A 222 17.73 -2.15 -4.35
CA GLY A 222 16.38 -2.52 -3.97
C GLY A 222 16.25 -3.78 -3.10
N ALA A 223 15.03 -3.98 -2.58
CA ALA A 223 14.66 -5.09 -1.70
C ALA A 223 14.79 -6.46 -2.36
N SER A 224 14.86 -6.47 -3.69
CA SER A 224 15.11 -7.61 -4.55
C SER A 224 16.52 -8.22 -4.45
N GLY A 225 17.47 -7.59 -3.76
CA GLY A 225 18.77 -8.23 -3.50
C GLY A 225 18.55 -9.40 -2.54
N GLY A 226 18.94 -10.63 -2.89
CA GLY A 226 18.96 -11.72 -1.92
C GLY A 226 19.74 -11.28 -0.68
N MET A 227 19.07 -11.18 0.47
CA MET A 227 19.58 -10.60 1.71
C MET A 227 20.11 -9.14 1.61
N GLY A 228 19.55 -8.31 0.73
CA GLY A 228 19.87 -6.88 0.69
C GLY A 228 21.24 -6.51 0.12
N LYS A 229 21.85 -7.36 -0.71
CA LYS A 229 23.12 -7.02 -1.37
C LYS A 229 22.90 -6.16 -2.60
N ALA A 230 23.57 -5.00 -2.61
CA ALA A 230 23.77 -4.15 -3.77
C ALA A 230 24.35 -4.94 -4.95
N GLY A 231 23.82 -4.76 -6.15
CA GLY A 231 24.43 -5.34 -7.35
C GLY A 231 23.66 -5.08 -8.63
N ARG A 232 24.38 -5.24 -9.75
CA ARG A 232 23.82 -5.24 -11.09
C ARG A 232 23.12 -6.57 -11.34
N LYS A 233 21.84 -6.53 -11.71
CA LYS A 233 21.05 -7.73 -11.99
C LYS A 233 19.96 -7.48 -13.02
N GLU A 234 19.42 -8.56 -13.55
CA GLU A 234 18.28 -8.55 -14.45
C GLU A 234 17.07 -7.86 -13.81
N PHE A 235 16.37 -7.06 -14.59
CA PHE A 235 15.15 -6.40 -14.16
C PHE A 235 13.99 -7.40 -14.12
N SER A 236 13.51 -7.71 -12.92
CA SER A 236 12.45 -8.68 -12.67
C SER A 236 11.19 -8.02 -12.08
N TRP A 237 10.20 -8.85 -11.73
CA TRP A 237 8.99 -8.41 -11.03
C TRP A 237 9.28 -7.59 -9.76
N ARG A 238 10.36 -7.93 -9.03
CA ARG A 238 10.67 -7.27 -7.77
C ARG A 238 11.28 -5.88 -8.00
N GLU A 239 12.15 -5.70 -9.00
CA GLU A 239 12.61 -4.37 -9.45
C GLU A 239 11.44 -3.50 -9.92
N ALA A 240 10.50 -4.09 -10.66
CA ALA A 240 9.30 -3.40 -11.12
C ALA A 240 8.45 -2.88 -9.95
N MET A 241 8.22 -3.71 -8.94
CA MET A 241 7.47 -3.33 -7.74
C MET A 241 8.25 -2.36 -6.84
N ASP A 242 9.57 -2.45 -6.77
CA ASP A 242 10.41 -1.54 -5.99
C ASP A 242 10.28 -0.09 -6.45
N ILE A 243 10.11 0.16 -7.76
CA ILE A 243 9.80 1.51 -8.27
C ILE A 243 8.54 2.05 -7.59
N ILE A 244 7.46 1.26 -7.59
CA ILE A 244 6.17 1.65 -7.02
C ILE A 244 6.26 1.81 -5.50
N VAL A 245 6.92 0.88 -4.81
CA VAL A 245 7.08 0.89 -3.35
C VAL A 245 7.84 2.14 -2.91
N LYS A 246 8.94 2.51 -3.58
CA LYS A 246 9.70 3.73 -3.27
C LYS A 246 8.87 5.00 -3.40
N TRP A 247 8.03 5.10 -4.43
CA TRP A 247 7.08 6.21 -4.55
C TRP A 247 6.01 6.18 -3.45
N ARG A 248 5.52 5.00 -3.09
CA ARG A 248 4.50 4.83 -2.04
C ARG A 248 5.05 5.17 -0.64
N GLN A 249 6.31 4.85 -0.36
CA GLN A 249 7.02 5.28 0.84
C GLN A 249 7.10 6.82 0.92
N LEU A 250 7.39 7.47 -0.20
CA LEU A 250 7.49 8.93 -0.27
C LEU A 250 6.13 9.64 -0.21
N SER A 251 5.06 8.99 -0.68
CA SER A 251 3.72 9.60 -0.87
C SER A 251 2.98 9.93 0.43
N GLU A 252 3.30 9.24 1.51
CA GLU A 252 2.84 9.55 2.88
C GLU A 252 3.89 8.99 3.85
N PRO A 253 4.88 9.81 4.27
CA PRO A 253 6.00 9.34 5.09
C PRO A 253 5.58 8.71 6.42
N ASN A 254 4.35 8.98 6.87
CA ASN A 254 3.81 8.35 8.07
C ASN A 254 3.39 6.90 7.91
N ASP A 255 3.16 6.42 6.69
CA ASP A 255 2.75 5.04 6.46
C ASP A 255 3.97 4.10 6.51
N GLN A 256 3.82 2.99 7.24
CA GLN A 256 4.82 1.94 7.37
C GLN A 256 4.80 1.05 6.12
N VAL A 257 5.31 1.58 5.01
CA VAL A 257 5.39 0.87 3.74
C VAL A 257 6.73 0.15 3.68
N VAL A 258 6.74 -1.10 4.13
CA VAL A 258 7.94 -1.95 4.13
C VAL A 258 7.65 -3.30 3.53
N TRP A 259 8.66 -3.89 2.91
CA TRP A 259 8.65 -5.28 2.46
C TRP A 259 8.73 -6.22 3.67
N VAL A 260 7.76 -7.13 3.79
CA VAL A 260 7.61 -7.98 4.99
C VAL A 260 8.73 -9.02 5.12
N ASP A 261 9.27 -9.52 4.01
CA ASP A 261 10.45 -10.41 3.99
C ASP A 261 11.72 -9.74 4.51
N LEU A 262 11.71 -8.41 4.66
CA LEU A 262 12.82 -7.63 5.20
C LEU A 262 12.58 -7.16 6.64
N LEU A 263 11.54 -7.64 7.32
CA LEU A 263 11.44 -7.53 8.77
C LEU A 263 12.43 -8.47 9.46
N THR A 264 12.39 -8.56 10.79
CA THR A 264 13.24 -9.53 11.51
C THR A 264 12.90 -10.95 11.07
N PRO A 265 13.86 -11.89 11.10
CA PRO A 265 13.60 -13.29 10.76
C PRO A 265 12.46 -13.90 11.58
N SER A 266 12.43 -13.63 12.89
CA SER A 266 11.37 -14.09 13.78
C SER A 266 9.99 -13.60 13.36
N GLU A 267 9.89 -12.34 12.94
CA GLU A 267 8.61 -11.75 12.56
C GLU A 267 8.14 -12.21 11.18
N PHE A 268 9.07 -12.40 10.25
CA PHE A 268 8.78 -13.00 8.96
C PHE A 268 8.34 -14.47 9.11
N GLU A 269 9.01 -15.24 9.97
CA GLU A 269 8.64 -16.63 10.29
C GLU A 269 7.28 -16.75 10.99
N ALA A 270 6.97 -15.82 11.90
CA ALA A 270 5.66 -15.72 12.54
C ALA A 270 4.53 -15.39 11.54
N GLY A 271 4.88 -14.90 10.35
CA GLY A 271 3.96 -14.59 9.28
C GLY A 271 3.28 -13.24 9.48
N PHE A 272 4.05 -12.19 9.82
CA PHE A 272 3.56 -10.81 9.81
C PHE A 272 2.72 -10.57 8.58
N GLY A 273 1.54 -9.98 8.77
CA GLY A 273 0.53 -9.95 7.74
C GLY A 273 -0.48 -8.86 7.98
N SER A 274 -1.22 -8.54 6.92
CA SER A 274 -2.32 -7.60 7.04
C SER A 274 -3.41 -8.18 7.93
N HIS A 275 -3.84 -7.44 8.95
CA HIS A 275 -5.09 -7.69 9.67
C HIS A 275 -6.07 -6.59 9.33
N THR A 276 -7.11 -6.95 8.56
CA THR A 276 -8.07 -5.98 8.03
C THR A 276 -9.47 -6.33 8.50
N PRO A 277 -9.95 -5.73 9.60
CA PRO A 277 -11.30 -5.93 10.09
C PRO A 277 -12.33 -5.25 9.18
N MET A 278 -13.38 -6.00 8.82
CA MET A 278 -14.58 -5.44 8.19
C MET A 278 -15.47 -4.79 9.25
N PHE A 279 -15.54 -5.40 10.44
CA PHE A 279 -16.12 -4.80 11.64
C PHE A 279 -15.57 -5.50 12.90
N SER A 280 -15.64 -4.84 14.04
CA SER A 280 -15.35 -5.39 15.36
C SER A 280 -16.40 -4.91 16.36
N GLY A 281 -17.12 -5.85 16.98
CA GLY A 281 -18.27 -5.56 17.83
C GLY A 281 -19.35 -4.79 17.05
N GLN A 282 -19.72 -3.62 17.56
CA GLN A 282 -20.69 -2.73 16.90
C GLN A 282 -20.05 -1.79 15.86
N THR A 283 -18.71 -1.75 15.79
CA THR A 283 -17.96 -0.79 14.96
C THR A 283 -17.70 -1.36 13.58
N LYS A 284 -18.37 -0.80 12.57
CA LYS A 284 -18.15 -1.13 11.16
C LYS A 284 -16.93 -0.38 10.63
N CYS A 285 -15.97 -1.08 10.03
CA CYS A 285 -14.90 -0.42 9.32
C CYS A 285 -15.48 0.22 8.06
N VAL A 286 -15.54 1.56 8.04
CA VAL A 286 -16.15 2.34 6.96
C VAL A 286 -15.63 1.91 5.59
N ARG A 287 -14.32 1.61 5.48
CA ARG A 287 -13.68 1.24 4.21
C ARG A 287 -14.02 -0.17 3.72
N TYR A 288 -14.24 -1.14 4.60
CA TYR A 288 -14.25 -2.56 4.20
C TYR A 288 -15.56 -3.29 4.50
N TYR A 289 -16.44 -2.69 5.30
CA TYR A 289 -17.70 -3.34 5.70
C TYR A 289 -18.61 -3.72 4.52
N MET A 290 -18.53 -3.01 3.38
CA MET A 290 -19.27 -3.37 2.15
C MET A 290 -19.01 -4.80 1.68
N ASN A 291 -17.82 -5.35 1.94
CA ASN A 291 -17.45 -6.68 1.50
C ASN A 291 -17.89 -7.78 2.45
N PHE A 292 -18.44 -7.44 3.63
CA PHE A 292 -18.78 -8.43 4.65
C PHE A 292 -19.72 -9.51 4.14
N SER A 293 -20.78 -9.15 3.41
CA SER A 293 -21.74 -10.13 2.90
C SER A 293 -21.09 -11.12 1.92
N ARG A 294 -20.22 -10.62 1.03
CA ARG A 294 -19.47 -11.46 0.07
C ARG A 294 -18.44 -12.33 0.78
N ALA A 295 -17.72 -11.78 1.73
CA ALA A 295 -16.71 -12.50 2.50
C ALA A 295 -17.36 -13.59 3.39
N LEU A 296 -18.49 -13.31 4.03
CA LEU A 296 -19.24 -14.32 4.79
C LEU A 296 -19.75 -15.43 3.89
N GLN A 297 -20.22 -15.09 2.67
CA GLN A 297 -20.63 -16.09 1.69
C GLN A 297 -19.46 -16.98 1.26
N LYS A 298 -18.30 -16.38 0.95
CA LYS A 298 -17.07 -17.14 0.64
C LYS A 298 -16.63 -18.02 1.80
N HIS A 299 -16.72 -17.52 3.03
CA HIS A 299 -16.41 -18.28 4.24
C HIS A 299 -17.29 -19.53 4.36
N LYS A 300 -18.60 -19.42 4.10
CA LYS A 300 -19.51 -20.58 4.05
C LYS A 300 -19.12 -21.58 2.97
N GLU A 301 -18.81 -21.11 1.77
CA GLU A 301 -18.43 -21.97 0.64
C GLU A 301 -17.20 -22.80 0.98
N VAL A 302 -16.17 -22.16 1.55
CA VAL A 302 -14.95 -22.85 1.98
C VAL A 302 -15.25 -23.84 3.10
N LEU A 303 -15.97 -23.44 4.14
CA LEU A 303 -16.34 -24.34 5.24
C LEU A 303 -17.10 -25.58 4.77
N LEU A 304 -18.09 -25.40 3.89
CA LEU A 304 -18.92 -26.50 3.40
C LEU A 304 -18.17 -27.41 2.43
N LYS A 305 -17.21 -26.87 1.67
CA LYS A 305 -16.36 -27.65 0.75
C LYS A 305 -15.31 -28.44 1.50
N ASP A 306 -14.60 -27.80 2.43
CA ASP A 306 -13.45 -28.38 3.12
C ASP A 306 -13.86 -29.19 4.35
N GLY A 307 -15.09 -28.99 4.85
CA GLY A 307 -15.64 -29.68 6.01
C GLY A 307 -15.00 -29.30 7.34
N LYS A 308 -14.16 -28.25 7.37
CA LYS A 308 -13.43 -27.81 8.56
C LYS A 308 -13.11 -26.31 8.55
N ALA A 309 -12.95 -25.76 9.74
CA ALA A 309 -12.24 -24.51 10.00
C ALA A 309 -10.92 -24.81 10.73
N TYR A 310 -10.20 -23.77 11.11
CA TYR A 310 -9.01 -23.86 11.96
C TYR A 310 -9.11 -22.88 13.13
N ASN A 311 -8.65 -23.28 14.31
CA ASN A 311 -8.60 -22.39 15.49
C ASN A 311 -7.29 -21.56 15.53
N ALA A 312 -7.11 -20.78 16.60
CA ALA A 312 -5.91 -19.97 16.81
C ALA A 312 -4.60 -20.78 16.92
N SER A 313 -4.69 -22.03 17.38
CA SER A 313 -3.57 -22.98 17.44
C SER A 313 -3.28 -23.69 16.11
N ASN A 314 -4.07 -23.39 15.06
CA ASN A 314 -4.11 -24.07 13.76
C ASN A 314 -4.62 -25.52 13.82
N ASP A 315 -5.34 -25.90 14.88
CA ASP A 315 -6.03 -27.18 14.96
C ASP A 315 -7.29 -27.17 14.11
N ALA A 316 -7.59 -28.29 13.44
CA ALA A 316 -8.78 -28.42 12.62
C ALA A 316 -10.06 -28.50 13.48
N LEU A 317 -11.05 -27.68 13.15
CA LEU A 317 -12.39 -27.68 13.74
C LEU A 317 -13.37 -28.28 12.73
N PRO A 318 -13.75 -29.56 12.85
CA PRO A 318 -14.66 -30.19 11.88
C PRO A 318 -16.07 -29.60 11.95
N VAL A 319 -16.68 -29.42 10.78
CA VAL A 319 -18.07 -28.96 10.59
C VAL A 319 -18.84 -29.92 9.66
N ASP A 320 -18.66 -31.22 9.92
CA ASP A 320 -19.11 -32.34 9.09
C ASP A 320 -20.56 -32.79 9.37
N LYS A 321 -21.13 -32.41 10.53
CA LYS A 321 -22.50 -32.82 10.90
C LYS A 321 -23.54 -32.15 9.99
N PRO A 322 -24.55 -32.88 9.47
CA PRO A 322 -25.57 -32.31 8.58
C PRO A 322 -26.31 -31.10 9.16
N GLU A 323 -26.60 -31.13 10.47
CA GLU A 323 -27.22 -30.01 11.19
C GLU A 323 -26.33 -28.76 11.22
N GLN A 324 -25.01 -28.94 11.43
CA GLN A 324 -24.05 -27.83 11.39
C GLN A 324 -23.94 -27.27 9.98
N GLN A 325 -23.86 -28.13 8.96
CA GLN A 325 -23.81 -27.68 7.56
C GLN A 325 -25.07 -26.90 7.17
N GLU A 326 -26.24 -27.35 7.61
CA GLU A 326 -27.49 -26.63 7.38
C GLU A 326 -27.54 -25.29 8.13
N ALA A 327 -27.03 -25.24 9.36
CA ALA A 327 -26.89 -23.99 10.10
C ALA A 327 -25.90 -23.02 9.43
N ILE A 328 -24.78 -23.52 8.86
CA ILE A 328 -23.83 -22.72 8.08
C ILE A 328 -24.51 -22.11 6.85
N ARG A 329 -25.32 -22.89 6.12
CA ARG A 329 -26.08 -22.37 4.97
C ARG A 329 -27.01 -21.23 5.40
N LYS A 330 -27.71 -21.40 6.52
CA LYS A 330 -28.67 -20.43 7.08
C LYS A 330 -28.06 -19.20 7.76
N ALA A 331 -26.81 -19.27 8.22
CA ALA A 331 -26.17 -18.19 8.97
C ALA A 331 -26.18 -16.86 8.20
N LYS A 332 -26.64 -15.76 8.80
CA LYS A 332 -26.66 -14.44 8.12
C LYS A 332 -25.69 -13.45 8.74
N THR A 333 -25.23 -13.74 9.96
CA THR A 333 -24.34 -12.89 10.74
C THR A 333 -23.11 -13.65 11.19
N ALA A 334 -22.08 -12.91 11.63
CA ALA A 334 -20.92 -13.51 12.30
C ALA A 334 -21.30 -14.22 13.60
N SER A 335 -22.32 -13.71 14.32
CA SER A 335 -22.84 -14.37 15.52
C SER A 335 -23.46 -15.73 15.18
N ASP A 336 -24.27 -15.81 14.12
CA ASP A 336 -24.86 -17.08 13.68
C ASP A 336 -23.75 -18.09 13.34
N MET A 337 -22.74 -17.65 12.58
CA MET A 337 -21.60 -18.48 12.21
C MET A 337 -20.83 -18.95 13.45
N TYR A 338 -20.54 -18.05 14.38
CA TYR A 338 -19.82 -18.38 15.61
C TYR A 338 -20.61 -19.35 16.47
N LYS A 339 -21.94 -19.24 16.55
CA LYS A 339 -22.78 -20.21 17.29
C LYS A 339 -22.71 -21.63 16.72
N VAL A 340 -22.40 -21.77 15.43
CA VAL A 340 -22.21 -23.09 14.80
C VAL A 340 -20.82 -23.66 15.09
N ILE A 341 -19.76 -22.86 14.94
CA ILE A 341 -18.36 -23.29 15.10
C ILE A 341 -17.96 -23.38 16.59
N LYS A 342 -18.49 -22.46 17.40
CA LYS A 342 -18.33 -22.33 18.86
C LYS A 342 -16.93 -21.96 19.35
N GLU A 343 -16.04 -21.59 18.44
CA GLU A 343 -14.66 -21.20 18.74
C GLU A 343 -14.18 -20.12 17.76
N ASP A 344 -13.20 -19.32 18.20
CA ASP A 344 -12.44 -18.45 17.31
C ASP A 344 -11.85 -19.28 16.19
N SER A 345 -12.10 -18.85 14.95
CA SER A 345 -11.83 -19.68 13.81
C SER A 345 -11.44 -18.89 12.57
N TRP A 346 -10.82 -19.59 11.64
CA TRP A 346 -10.53 -19.08 10.32
C TRP A 346 -10.59 -20.18 9.26
N VAL A 347 -10.81 -19.75 8.02
CA VAL A 347 -10.71 -20.57 6.82
C VAL A 347 -9.77 -19.92 5.82
N VAL A 348 -9.22 -20.69 4.89
CA VAL A 348 -8.34 -20.19 3.82
C VAL A 348 -9.11 -20.19 2.52
N VAL A 349 -9.14 -19.07 1.81
CA VAL A 349 -9.57 -19.06 0.41
C VAL A 349 -8.46 -19.74 -0.40
N PRO A 350 -8.68 -20.93 -1.00
CA PRO A 350 -7.63 -21.63 -1.72
C PRO A 350 -7.41 -20.98 -3.09
N ILE A 351 -6.16 -20.86 -3.52
CA ILE A 351 -5.78 -20.18 -4.77
C ILE A 351 -5.18 -21.19 -5.75
N ALA A 352 -5.65 -21.21 -6.99
CA ALA A 352 -5.07 -22.05 -8.02
C ALA A 352 -3.67 -21.54 -8.42
N SER A 353 -2.69 -22.43 -8.37
CA SER A 353 -1.32 -22.14 -8.81
C SER A 353 -1.25 -22.10 -10.34
N MET A 354 -0.57 -21.09 -10.90
CA MET A 354 -0.23 -21.08 -12.33
C MET A 354 1.10 -21.77 -12.58
N VAL A 355 2.00 -21.85 -11.59
CA VAL A 355 3.25 -22.60 -11.67
C VAL A 355 3.00 -24.11 -11.65
N ASP A 356 2.27 -24.60 -10.64
CA ASP A 356 1.97 -26.01 -10.40
C ASP A 356 0.50 -26.31 -10.75
N VAL A 357 0.21 -26.58 -12.03
CA VAL A 357 -1.17 -26.80 -12.50
C VAL A 357 -1.86 -27.91 -11.70
N GLY A 358 -3.01 -27.59 -11.10
CA GLY A 358 -3.80 -28.50 -10.27
C GLY A 358 -3.49 -28.41 -8.76
N LYS A 359 -2.43 -27.70 -8.36
CA LYS A 359 -2.14 -27.38 -6.97
C LYS A 359 -2.96 -26.17 -6.51
N MET A 360 -3.48 -26.25 -5.28
CA MET A 360 -4.03 -25.10 -4.56
C MET A 360 -3.01 -24.62 -3.53
N ILE A 361 -2.71 -23.32 -3.53
CA ILE A 361 -1.84 -22.64 -2.55
C ILE A 361 -2.67 -21.81 -1.56
N GLU A 362 -2.08 -21.44 -0.43
CA GLU A 362 -2.76 -20.70 0.64
C GLU A 362 -3.04 -19.25 0.22
N GLY A 363 -4.30 -18.89 0.04
CA GLY A 363 -4.73 -17.49 -0.17
C GLY A 363 -4.91 -16.71 1.15
N THR A 364 -5.82 -15.76 1.12
CA THR A 364 -6.19 -14.96 2.31
C THR A 364 -7.06 -15.79 3.25
N ARG A 365 -6.84 -15.61 4.56
CA ARG A 365 -7.68 -16.18 5.61
C ARG A 365 -8.87 -15.27 5.91
N LEU A 366 -10.04 -15.86 6.01
CA LEU A 366 -11.25 -15.20 6.54
C LEU A 366 -11.37 -15.61 8.01
N THR A 367 -11.34 -14.64 8.91
CA THR A 367 -11.24 -14.87 10.36
C THR A 367 -12.50 -14.40 11.08
N LEU A 368 -12.96 -15.20 12.02
CA LEU A 368 -14.11 -14.96 12.88
C LEU A 368 -13.69 -15.14 14.34
N VAL A 369 -13.69 -14.06 15.09
CA VAL A 369 -13.16 -14.01 16.47
C VAL A 369 -14.19 -13.37 17.40
N LYS A 370 -14.31 -13.87 18.62
CA LYS A 370 -15.13 -13.24 19.66
C LYS A 370 -14.37 -12.07 20.28
N VAL A 371 -15.01 -10.92 20.44
CA VAL A 371 -14.38 -9.75 21.05
C VAL A 371 -14.22 -9.99 22.56
N PRO A 372 -13.00 -9.86 23.12
CA PRO A 372 -12.77 -10.04 24.54
C PRO A 372 -13.63 -9.10 25.39
N ASN A 373 -14.14 -9.61 26.51
CA ASN A 373 -14.90 -8.84 27.51
C ASN A 373 -16.19 -8.16 26.98
N GLN A 374 -16.69 -8.56 25.81
CA GLN A 374 -17.96 -8.07 25.26
C GLN A 374 -18.88 -9.25 24.91
N PRO A 375 -19.96 -9.48 25.68
CA PRO A 375 -20.95 -10.50 25.36
C PRO A 375 -21.51 -10.30 23.95
N ASP A 376 -21.61 -11.40 23.18
CA ASP A 376 -22.19 -11.41 21.84
C ASP A 376 -21.58 -10.43 20.82
N ALA A 377 -20.33 -9.98 21.06
CA ALA A 377 -19.57 -9.17 20.12
C ALA A 377 -18.54 -10.02 19.37
N TYR A 378 -18.43 -9.79 18.06
CA TYR A 378 -17.56 -10.54 17.17
C TYR A 378 -16.79 -9.61 16.25
N GLU A 379 -15.64 -10.07 15.79
CA GLU A 379 -14.88 -9.48 14.71
C GLU A 379 -14.91 -10.43 13.50
N PHE A 380 -15.22 -9.87 12.33
CA PHE A 380 -15.01 -10.56 11.06
C PHE A 380 -13.97 -9.79 10.25
N SER A 381 -12.89 -10.47 9.90
CA SER A 381 -11.70 -9.83 9.31
C SER A 381 -11.08 -10.71 8.23
N ILE A 382 -10.19 -10.12 7.44
CA ILE A 382 -9.24 -10.87 6.62
C ILE A 382 -7.84 -10.82 7.24
N ARG A 383 -7.11 -11.92 7.12
CA ARG A 383 -5.70 -12.02 7.48
C ARG A 383 -4.90 -12.75 6.42
N THR A 384 -3.80 -12.17 5.97
CA THR A 384 -2.90 -12.81 5.00
C THR A 384 -1.53 -12.96 5.64
N PRO A 385 -1.21 -14.14 6.20
CA PRO A 385 0.08 -14.34 6.84
C PRO A 385 1.17 -14.50 5.78
N VAL A 386 2.26 -13.76 5.92
CA VAL A 386 3.37 -13.78 4.95
C VAL A 386 4.51 -14.63 5.50
N ARG A 387 4.30 -15.94 5.57
CA ARG A 387 5.28 -16.92 6.08
C ARG A 387 6.30 -17.32 4.99
N PRO A 388 7.52 -17.76 5.33
CA PRO A 388 8.54 -18.11 4.34
C PRO A 388 8.11 -19.15 3.27
N PRO A 389 7.38 -20.24 3.60
CA PRO A 389 6.92 -21.18 2.58
C PRO A 389 5.96 -20.53 1.58
N ARG A 390 5.01 -19.74 2.09
CA ARG A 390 4.04 -19.02 1.28
C ARG A 390 4.71 -17.94 0.43
N TRP A 391 5.72 -17.26 0.97
CA TRP A 391 6.53 -16.31 0.23
C TRP A 391 7.16 -16.96 -1.01
N LYS A 392 7.81 -18.11 -0.81
CA LYS A 392 8.45 -18.86 -1.90
C LYS A 392 7.46 -19.29 -2.98
N GLU A 393 6.25 -19.70 -2.60
CA GLU A 393 5.19 -20.04 -3.56
C GLU A 393 4.79 -18.82 -4.39
N PHE A 394 4.44 -17.70 -3.76
CA PHE A 394 4.01 -16.49 -4.47
C PHE A 394 5.15 -15.81 -5.26
N GLU A 395 6.40 -15.91 -4.81
CA GLU A 395 7.56 -15.48 -5.58
C GLU A 395 7.66 -16.25 -6.90
N ALA A 396 7.41 -17.55 -6.89
CA ALA A 396 7.37 -18.36 -8.12
C ALA A 396 6.21 -17.95 -9.05
N GLU A 397 5.01 -17.73 -8.49
CA GLU A 397 3.85 -17.25 -9.27
C GLU A 397 4.14 -15.89 -9.92
N LEU A 398 4.65 -14.92 -9.14
CA LEU A 398 4.93 -13.56 -9.63
C LEU A 398 6.07 -13.54 -10.64
N LYS A 399 7.10 -14.37 -10.45
CA LYS A 399 8.18 -14.52 -11.44
C LYS A 399 7.63 -15.05 -12.77
N LYS A 400 6.86 -16.15 -12.73
CA LYS A 400 6.25 -16.71 -13.95
C LYS A 400 5.30 -15.73 -14.62
N ALA A 401 4.43 -15.08 -13.85
CA ALA A 401 3.49 -14.09 -14.37
C ALA A 401 4.20 -12.88 -15.00
N TRP A 402 5.31 -12.42 -14.42
CA TRP A 402 6.13 -11.35 -14.99
C TRP A 402 6.76 -11.76 -16.33
N ASP A 403 7.36 -12.95 -16.39
CA ASP A 403 7.97 -13.47 -17.61
C ASP A 403 6.91 -13.59 -18.73
N GLU A 404 5.71 -14.09 -18.40
CA GLU A 404 4.57 -14.16 -19.32
C GLU A 404 4.04 -12.78 -19.78
N ILE A 405 4.09 -11.74 -18.92
CA ILE A 405 3.75 -10.36 -19.33
C ILE A 405 4.74 -9.86 -20.39
N ILE A 406 6.04 -10.01 -20.13
CA ILE A 406 7.07 -9.53 -21.05
C ILE A 406 6.98 -10.29 -22.39
N ASP A 407 6.76 -11.60 -22.36
CA ASP A 407 6.55 -12.40 -23.58
C ASP A 407 5.30 -11.97 -24.35
N ALA A 408 4.18 -11.73 -23.65
CA ALA A 408 2.96 -11.23 -24.27
C ALA A 408 3.17 -9.87 -24.94
N MET A 409 3.87 -8.95 -24.27
CA MET A 409 4.18 -7.63 -24.82
C MET A 409 5.13 -7.70 -26.03
N MET A 410 6.03 -8.67 -26.06
CA MET A 410 6.88 -8.95 -27.23
C MET A 410 6.08 -9.56 -28.39
N GLY A 411 5.06 -10.38 -28.09
CA GLY A 411 4.14 -10.94 -29.08
C GLY A 411 3.16 -9.92 -29.67
N GLY A 412 2.80 -8.89 -28.90
CA GLY A 412 2.03 -7.74 -29.38
C GLY A 412 0.52 -7.94 -29.48
N ASP A 413 -0.03 -9.06 -29.01
CA ASP A 413 -1.48 -9.28 -28.91
C ASP A 413 -2.06 -8.52 -27.70
N PRO A 414 -2.89 -7.49 -27.90
CA PRO A 414 -3.45 -6.67 -26.81
C PRO A 414 -4.26 -7.46 -25.78
N GLN A 415 -5.01 -8.49 -26.21
CA GLN A 415 -5.88 -9.27 -25.31
C GLN A 415 -5.05 -10.21 -24.43
N ILE A 416 -4.01 -10.82 -25.00
CA ILE A 416 -3.08 -11.65 -24.24
C ILE A 416 -2.33 -10.78 -23.23
N VAL A 417 -1.82 -9.62 -23.66
CA VAL A 417 -1.13 -8.67 -22.76
C VAL A 417 -2.05 -8.26 -21.60
N ALA A 418 -3.27 -7.84 -21.90
CA ALA A 418 -4.24 -7.44 -20.87
C ALA A 418 -4.50 -8.57 -19.86
N LYS A 419 -4.75 -9.81 -20.34
CA LYS A 419 -4.95 -10.97 -19.47
C LYS A 419 -3.74 -11.22 -18.57
N ARG A 420 -2.51 -11.22 -19.10
CA ARG A 420 -1.29 -11.50 -18.31
C ARG A 420 -1.04 -10.43 -17.24
N ILE A 421 -1.30 -9.15 -17.54
CA ILE A 421 -1.20 -8.07 -16.55
C ILE A 421 -2.17 -8.33 -15.37
N LEU A 422 -3.43 -8.65 -15.67
CA LEU A 422 -4.44 -8.92 -14.65
C LEU A 422 -4.12 -10.19 -13.83
N VAL A 423 -3.60 -11.25 -14.46
CA VAL A 423 -3.16 -12.47 -13.77
C VAL A 423 -2.04 -12.19 -12.77
N TYR A 424 -1.02 -11.42 -13.15
CA TYR A 424 0.02 -10.99 -12.20
C TYR A 424 -0.58 -10.25 -11.01
N THR A 425 -1.47 -9.30 -11.27
CA THR A 425 -2.08 -8.49 -10.20
C THR A 425 -2.97 -9.32 -9.27
N TYR A 426 -3.65 -10.34 -9.77
CA TYR A 426 -4.37 -11.31 -8.95
C TYR A 426 -3.45 -11.98 -7.92
N TYR A 427 -2.29 -12.46 -8.34
CA TYR A 427 -1.31 -13.06 -7.43
C TYR A 427 -0.72 -12.03 -6.47
N TRP A 428 -0.47 -10.79 -6.91
CA TRP A 428 0.00 -9.71 -6.03
C TRP A 428 -0.99 -9.39 -4.89
N TYR A 429 -2.28 -9.27 -5.21
CA TYR A 429 -3.31 -9.00 -4.21
C TYR A 429 -3.50 -10.15 -3.23
N ASN A 430 -3.36 -11.40 -3.70
CA ASN A 430 -3.36 -12.55 -2.81
C ASN A 430 -2.06 -12.66 -2.02
N PHE A 431 -0.92 -12.16 -2.52
CA PHE A 431 0.36 -12.21 -1.82
C PHE A 431 0.41 -11.29 -0.61
N MET A 432 -0.12 -10.07 -0.74
CA MET A 432 -0.07 -8.99 0.27
C MET A 432 1.30 -8.80 0.96
N PRO A 433 2.40 -8.58 0.20
CA PRO A 433 3.76 -8.67 0.76
C PRO A 433 4.23 -7.41 1.50
N LEU A 434 3.42 -6.35 1.53
CA LEU A 434 3.78 -5.09 2.17
C LEU A 434 3.02 -4.91 3.48
N ALA A 435 3.69 -4.35 4.49
CA ALA A 435 3.04 -4.01 5.76
C ALA A 435 1.87 -3.03 5.57
N ARG A 436 2.03 -2.06 4.66
CA ARG A 436 0.97 -1.16 4.19
C ARG A 436 1.12 -0.86 2.70
N GLY A 437 -0.01 -0.66 2.03
CA GLY A 437 -0.04 -0.12 0.67
C GLY A 437 -0.09 -1.15 -0.47
N THR A 438 -0.15 -2.45 -0.18
CA THR A 438 -0.27 -3.52 -1.20
C THR A 438 -1.32 -3.22 -2.26
N ALA A 439 -2.56 -2.89 -1.86
CA ALA A 439 -3.66 -2.68 -2.79
C ALA A 439 -3.38 -1.52 -3.76
N ALA A 440 -2.87 -0.40 -3.25
CA ALA A 440 -2.51 0.76 -4.05
C ALA A 440 -1.33 0.47 -4.99
N ALA A 441 -0.33 -0.29 -4.52
CA ALA A 441 0.82 -0.68 -5.33
C ALA A 441 0.41 -1.60 -6.50
N GLY A 442 -0.45 -2.58 -6.25
CA GLY A 442 -0.96 -3.48 -7.29
C GLY A 442 -1.81 -2.76 -8.34
N TYR A 443 -2.62 -1.78 -7.92
CA TYR A 443 -3.41 -0.98 -8.86
C TYR A 443 -2.51 -0.08 -9.72
N THR A 444 -1.50 0.54 -9.08
CA THR A 444 -0.49 1.35 -9.77
C THR A 444 0.30 0.53 -10.79
N PHE A 445 0.62 -0.73 -10.47
CA PHE A 445 1.25 -1.67 -11.40
C PHE A 445 0.39 -1.89 -12.64
N MET A 446 -0.91 -2.19 -12.48
CA MET A 446 -1.79 -2.35 -13.64
C MET A 446 -1.80 -1.09 -14.52
N LEU A 447 -1.98 0.09 -13.92
CA LEU A 447 -1.95 1.36 -14.66
C LEU A 447 -0.65 1.53 -15.44
N ALA A 448 0.49 1.20 -14.84
CA ALA A 448 1.81 1.29 -15.46
C ALA A 448 1.96 0.35 -16.67
N LEU A 449 1.59 -0.92 -16.51
CA LEU A 449 1.83 -1.95 -17.53
C LEU A 449 0.89 -1.79 -18.72
N PHE A 450 -0.37 -1.40 -18.48
CA PHE A 450 -1.30 -1.01 -19.54
C PHE A 450 -0.80 0.22 -20.31
N TRP A 451 -0.25 1.21 -19.60
CA TRP A 451 0.34 2.39 -20.23
C TRP A 451 1.61 2.06 -21.04
N ALA A 452 2.48 1.18 -20.53
CA ALA A 452 3.67 0.69 -21.22
C ALA A 452 3.33 -0.03 -22.53
N ALA A 453 2.23 -0.81 -22.52
CA ALA A 453 1.70 -1.55 -23.66
C ALA A 453 1.00 -0.66 -24.71
N GLY A 454 0.92 0.65 -24.50
CA GLY A 454 0.20 1.56 -25.40
C GLY A 454 -1.33 1.48 -25.27
N MET A 455 -1.84 0.88 -24.18
CA MET A 455 -3.26 0.75 -23.86
C MET A 455 -3.55 1.47 -22.53
N PRO A 456 -3.41 2.80 -22.42
CA PRO A 456 -3.59 3.48 -21.14
C PRO A 456 -5.05 3.34 -20.66
N VAL A 457 -5.21 2.92 -19.39
CA VAL A 457 -6.53 2.86 -18.74
C VAL A 457 -7.09 4.28 -18.58
N ARG A 458 -8.38 4.45 -18.85
CA ARG A 458 -9.07 5.74 -18.74
C ARG A 458 -10.27 5.73 -17.81
N MET A 459 -10.71 4.55 -17.36
CA MET A 459 -11.90 4.41 -16.52
C MET A 459 -11.52 4.45 -15.04
N SER A 460 -12.24 5.27 -14.28
CA SER A 460 -12.13 5.27 -12.82
C SER A 460 -12.70 3.99 -12.21
N ILE A 461 -12.21 3.66 -11.01
CA ILE A 461 -12.81 2.61 -10.17
C ILE A 461 -14.31 2.91 -10.02
N PRO A 462 -15.21 1.93 -10.24
CA PRO A 462 -16.63 2.11 -10.05
C PRO A 462 -16.98 2.51 -8.61
N THR A 463 -18.07 3.25 -8.44
CA THR A 463 -18.59 3.56 -7.10
C THR A 463 -18.93 2.29 -6.32
N ASN A 464 -18.62 2.24 -5.03
CA ASN A 464 -18.82 1.06 -4.17
C ASN A 464 -18.11 -0.20 -4.70
N TYR A 465 -16.88 -0.06 -5.18
CA TYR A 465 -16.07 -1.18 -5.67
C TYR A 465 -14.65 -1.12 -5.11
N GLN A 466 -14.08 -2.27 -4.82
CA GLN A 466 -12.70 -2.41 -4.35
C GLN A 466 -12.01 -3.55 -5.11
N VAL A 467 -11.02 -3.18 -5.91
CA VAL A 467 -10.41 -4.06 -6.92
C VAL A 467 -9.70 -5.25 -6.29
N ASP A 468 -9.00 -5.03 -5.19
CA ASP A 468 -8.26 -6.06 -4.45
C ASP A 468 -9.20 -7.16 -3.89
N TRP A 469 -10.43 -6.81 -3.51
CA TRP A 469 -11.40 -7.77 -2.99
C TRP A 469 -11.94 -8.74 -4.04
N GLU A 470 -11.89 -8.37 -5.32
CA GLU A 470 -12.21 -9.29 -6.42
C GLU A 470 -11.14 -10.38 -6.61
N ALA A 471 -9.91 -10.13 -6.17
CA ALA A 471 -8.86 -11.15 -6.17
C ALA A 471 -8.86 -11.96 -4.88
N ILE A 472 -9.00 -11.30 -3.73
CA ILE A 472 -8.91 -11.92 -2.39
C ILE A 472 -10.00 -12.96 -2.14
N LEU A 473 -11.20 -12.76 -2.71
CA LEU A 473 -12.34 -13.66 -2.50
C LEU A 473 -12.44 -14.76 -3.56
N GLU A 474 -11.55 -14.80 -4.55
CA GLU A 474 -11.68 -15.73 -5.69
C GLU A 474 -10.54 -16.75 -5.77
N GLN A 475 -10.89 -17.99 -6.13
CA GLN A 475 -9.95 -19.11 -6.17
C GLN A 475 -9.12 -19.19 -7.46
N HIS A 476 -9.61 -18.56 -8.54
CA HIS A 476 -8.97 -18.61 -9.85
C HIS A 476 -8.85 -17.20 -10.45
N PRO A 477 -7.72 -16.85 -11.10
CA PRO A 477 -7.53 -15.54 -11.71
C PRO A 477 -8.55 -15.22 -12.80
N ASP A 478 -9.14 -16.21 -13.47
CA ASP A 478 -10.09 -15.97 -14.58
C ASP A 478 -11.32 -15.15 -14.13
N ILE A 479 -11.80 -15.32 -12.89
CA ILE A 479 -12.94 -14.54 -12.37
C ILE A 479 -12.52 -13.07 -12.21
N PHE A 480 -11.34 -12.83 -11.63
CA PHE A 480 -10.76 -11.49 -11.50
C PHE A 480 -10.56 -10.83 -12.86
N VAL A 481 -10.02 -11.58 -13.84
CA VAL A 481 -9.83 -11.13 -15.22
C VAL A 481 -11.17 -10.75 -15.85
N ALA A 482 -12.20 -11.60 -15.72
CA ALA A 482 -13.54 -11.33 -16.23
C ALA A 482 -14.17 -10.07 -15.63
N GLU A 483 -14.08 -9.89 -14.31
CA GLU A 483 -14.63 -8.73 -13.60
C GLU A 483 -13.96 -7.41 -14.03
N LEU A 484 -12.65 -7.39 -14.16
CA LEU A 484 -11.93 -6.19 -14.59
C LEU A 484 -12.08 -5.93 -16.09
N SER A 485 -12.24 -6.97 -16.91
CA SER A 485 -12.45 -6.82 -18.36
C SER A 485 -13.72 -6.04 -18.71
N GLN A 486 -14.74 -6.05 -17.83
CA GLN A 486 -16.00 -5.33 -18.03
C GLN A 486 -15.86 -3.80 -17.99
N TRP A 487 -14.83 -3.25 -17.34
CA TRP A 487 -14.74 -1.80 -17.09
C TRP A 487 -13.32 -1.22 -17.10
N PHE A 488 -12.31 -1.96 -16.64
CA PHE A 488 -10.94 -1.49 -16.48
C PHE A 488 -10.16 -1.59 -17.80
N VAL A 489 -10.28 -2.73 -18.49
CA VAL A 489 -9.49 -3.05 -19.68
C VAL A 489 -9.90 -2.15 -20.87
N PRO A 490 -8.96 -1.44 -21.52
CA PRO A 490 -9.22 -0.67 -22.74
C PRO A 490 -9.75 -1.54 -23.87
N LYS A 491 -10.42 -0.91 -24.86
CA LYS A 491 -11.14 -1.63 -25.93
C LYS A 491 -10.25 -2.59 -26.71
N GLU A 492 -9.00 -2.20 -26.93
CA GLU A 492 -7.99 -2.93 -27.68
C GLU A 492 -7.67 -4.28 -27.03
N GLY A 493 -7.51 -4.30 -25.70
CA GLY A 493 -7.19 -5.51 -24.94
C GLY A 493 -8.40 -6.25 -24.38
N ARG A 494 -9.63 -5.80 -24.68
CA ARG A 494 -10.84 -6.35 -24.08
C ARG A 494 -11.30 -7.61 -24.83
N PRO A 495 -11.66 -8.70 -24.13
CA PRO A 495 -12.30 -9.85 -24.77
C PRO A 495 -13.62 -9.47 -25.46
N GLU A 496 -13.92 -10.16 -26.56
CA GLU A 496 -15.12 -9.98 -27.38
C GLU A 496 -16.41 -10.01 -26.55
N GLU A 497 -16.47 -10.90 -25.57
CA GLU A 497 -17.59 -11.13 -24.66
C GLU A 497 -17.95 -9.91 -23.79
N TYR A 498 -17.02 -8.96 -23.63
CA TYR A 498 -17.18 -7.78 -22.76
C TYR A 498 -17.18 -6.45 -23.53
N LYS A 499 -17.38 -6.48 -24.86
CA LYS A 499 -17.27 -5.28 -25.72
C LYS A 499 -18.10 -4.08 -25.27
N GLU A 500 -19.30 -4.30 -24.72
CA GLU A 500 -20.10 -3.24 -24.10
C GLU A 500 -19.72 -3.11 -22.62
N SER A 501 -19.00 -2.04 -22.27
CA SER A 501 -18.64 -1.78 -20.87
C SER A 501 -19.92 -1.52 -20.05
N SER A 502 -20.20 -2.38 -19.08
CA SER A 502 -21.52 -2.45 -18.44
C SER A 502 -21.55 -1.99 -16.98
N ARG A 503 -20.40 -1.62 -16.38
CA ARG A 503 -20.36 -1.31 -14.94
C ARG A 503 -20.71 0.16 -14.66
N LYS A 504 -21.91 0.38 -14.12
CA LYS A 504 -22.39 1.70 -13.67
C LYS A 504 -21.46 2.28 -12.60
N GLY A 505 -21.20 3.59 -12.66
CA GLY A 505 -20.44 4.33 -11.64
C GLY A 505 -19.01 4.68 -12.02
N SER A 506 -18.43 4.08 -13.06
CA SER A 506 -17.13 4.50 -13.59
C SER A 506 -17.24 5.79 -14.42
N LYS A 507 -16.22 6.64 -14.33
CA LYS A 507 -16.08 7.88 -15.11
C LYS A 507 -14.85 7.76 -16.01
N GLU A 508 -14.97 8.20 -17.25
CA GLU A 508 -13.84 8.24 -18.18
C GLU A 508 -13.03 9.54 -17.99
N VAL A 509 -11.71 9.40 -17.98
CA VAL A 509 -10.79 10.55 -18.09
C VAL A 509 -10.82 11.04 -19.53
N ALA A 510 -11.46 12.20 -19.75
CA ALA A 510 -11.68 12.77 -21.08
C ALA A 510 -10.39 13.25 -21.79
N LYS A 511 -9.30 13.48 -21.05
CA LYS A 511 -8.03 13.93 -21.63
C LYS A 511 -7.24 12.75 -22.15
N GLU A 512 -6.64 12.93 -23.32
CA GLU A 512 -5.73 11.95 -23.90
C GLU A 512 -4.51 11.75 -22.99
N ILE A 513 -4.15 10.48 -22.77
CA ILE A 513 -2.96 10.09 -22.01
C ILE A 513 -1.84 9.86 -23.02
N VAL A 514 -0.84 10.73 -23.00
CA VAL A 514 0.35 10.66 -23.86
C VAL A 514 1.16 9.40 -23.61
N ALA A 515 1.85 8.88 -24.63
CA ALA A 515 2.70 7.70 -24.48
C ALA A 515 3.86 7.95 -23.48
N PRO A 516 4.32 6.92 -22.71
CA PRO A 516 5.39 7.10 -21.72
C PRO A 516 6.70 7.65 -22.30
N GLY A 517 7.04 7.27 -23.53
CA GLY A 517 8.23 7.75 -24.25
C GLY A 517 8.10 9.16 -24.83
N ALA A 518 6.91 9.76 -24.83
CA ALA A 518 6.69 11.13 -25.31
C ALA A 518 6.94 12.20 -24.23
N VAL A 519 7.20 11.78 -22.99
CA VAL A 519 7.55 12.66 -21.86
C VAL A 519 8.97 12.37 -21.37
N PRO A 520 9.65 13.34 -20.74
CA PRO A 520 11.00 13.11 -20.20
C PRO A 520 11.07 11.90 -19.25
N LYS A 521 12.21 11.21 -19.22
CA LYS A 521 12.44 10.08 -18.31
C LYS A 521 12.34 10.54 -16.85
N VAL A 522 11.47 9.89 -16.07
CA VAL A 522 11.28 10.20 -14.65
C VAL A 522 12.59 10.04 -13.89
N GLY A 523 13.33 8.96 -14.15
CA GLY A 523 14.64 8.70 -13.55
C GLY A 523 15.71 9.75 -13.88
N CYS A 524 15.52 10.61 -14.89
CA CYS A 524 16.44 11.71 -15.20
C CYS A 524 15.99 13.03 -14.55
N VAL A 525 14.69 13.35 -14.63
CA VAL A 525 14.14 14.62 -14.13
C VAL A 525 13.90 14.60 -12.61
N LEU A 526 13.55 13.45 -12.07
CA LEU A 526 13.20 13.21 -10.65
C LEU A 526 14.18 12.21 -9.98
N ASN A 527 15.46 12.38 -10.27
CA ASN A 527 16.53 11.45 -9.88
C ASN A 527 16.98 11.54 -8.41
N THR A 528 16.59 12.58 -7.66
CA THR A 528 16.92 12.73 -6.23
C THR A 528 15.66 12.85 -5.38
N MET A 529 15.75 12.60 -4.07
CA MET A 529 14.61 12.75 -3.16
C MET A 529 14.07 14.18 -3.11
N ARG A 530 14.95 15.19 -3.13
CA ARG A 530 14.55 16.61 -3.19
C ARG A 530 13.65 16.85 -4.40
N ARG A 531 14.10 16.40 -5.57
CA ARG A 531 13.38 16.55 -6.84
C ARG A 531 12.03 15.84 -6.82
N ARG A 532 11.95 14.63 -6.25
CA ARG A 532 10.68 13.90 -6.09
C ARG A 532 9.74 14.59 -5.09
N LEU A 533 10.23 15.06 -3.95
CA LEU A 533 9.43 15.78 -2.95
C LEU A 533 8.87 17.09 -3.51
N GLU A 534 9.70 17.89 -4.19
CA GLU A 534 9.25 19.14 -4.83
C GLU A 534 8.20 18.86 -5.92
N ALA A 535 8.37 17.80 -6.71
CA ALA A 535 7.40 17.37 -7.72
C ALA A 535 6.05 16.94 -7.09
N LEU A 536 6.08 16.16 -6.02
CA LEU A 536 4.86 15.73 -5.31
C LEU A 536 4.09 16.90 -4.71
N ASN A 537 4.82 17.88 -4.17
CA ASN A 537 4.24 19.00 -3.44
C ASN A 537 3.87 20.20 -4.33
N GLY A 538 4.36 20.24 -5.57
CA GLY A 538 4.03 21.27 -6.55
C GLY A 538 4.96 22.50 -6.54
N PRO A 539 4.94 23.30 -7.62
CA PRO A 539 5.80 24.48 -7.77
C PRO A 539 5.55 25.57 -6.70
N GLU A 540 4.33 25.64 -6.16
CA GLU A 540 3.88 26.61 -5.17
C GLU A 540 4.52 26.45 -3.79
N ILE A 541 5.06 25.27 -3.47
CA ILE A 541 5.72 25.02 -2.20
C ILE A 541 7.13 25.58 -2.23
N ALA A 542 7.53 26.17 -1.09
CA ALA A 542 8.88 26.68 -0.88
C ALA A 542 9.92 25.60 -1.17
N ARG A 543 11.04 26.03 -1.77
CA ARG A 543 12.18 25.15 -2.06
C ARG A 543 12.63 24.46 -0.77
N ILE A 544 12.80 23.15 -0.86
CA ILE A 544 13.25 22.28 0.25
C ILE A 544 14.71 22.55 0.56
#